data_AF-A0A969EW59-F1
#
_entry.id   AF-A0A969EW59-F1
#
_cell.length_a   1.000
_cell.length_b   1.000
_cell.length_c   1.000
_cell.angle_alpha   90.00
_cell.angle_beta   90.00
_cell.angle_gamma   90.00
#
_symmetry.space_group_name_H-M   'P 1'
#
loop_
_entity.id
_entity.type
_entity.pdbx_description
1 polymer ?
#
loop_
_entity_poly.entity_id
_entity_poly.type
_entity_poly.pdbx_seq_one_letter_code
_entity_poly.pdbx_strand_id
1 'polypeptide(L)'
;MRFYPHAIVTSVLPQQATAVTNQRTRWEHGHLQSIGTYVPKLLVASLKQRRWDLLLLAWDLCIPPLSLMVLLWLLSLGGISVAYSFGIGAVAFDLILIAGGILCMAILLAWYRIGQQDLPLQDLLLVPFYVLNKVPLYLRFITHRQQSWERTERDSGTTVVSISSKN
;
A
#
# COMPACT_ATOMS: atom_id res chain seq x y z
N MET A 1 0.30 7.09 -25.47
CA MET A 1 -1.05 6.96 -24.88
C MET A 1 -1.59 8.36 -24.63
N ARG A 2 -2.76 8.73 -25.15
CA ARG A 2 -3.42 10.01 -24.84
C ARG A 2 -4.36 9.81 -23.65
N PHE A 3 -4.14 10.58 -22.58
CA PHE A 3 -5.06 10.65 -21.45
C PHE A 3 -6.22 11.60 -21.79
N TYR A 4 -7.46 11.15 -21.64
CA TYR A 4 -8.65 11.97 -21.86
C TYR A 4 -9.29 12.29 -20.50
N PRO A 5 -9.09 13.51 -19.95
CA PRO A 5 -9.54 13.85 -18.59
C PRO A 5 -11.06 13.87 -18.42
N HIS A 6 -11.83 13.91 -19.52
CA HIS A 6 -13.30 13.98 -19.50
C HIS A 6 -14.00 12.61 -19.59
N ALA A 7 -13.24 11.51 -19.73
CA ALA A 7 -13.84 10.18 -19.73
C ALA A 7 -14.24 9.81 -18.29
N ILE A 8 -15.55 9.75 -18.01
CA ILE A 8 -16.09 9.32 -16.72
C ILE A 8 -16.47 7.84 -16.80
N VAL A 9 -15.91 7.03 -15.90
CA VAL A 9 -16.29 5.63 -15.74
C VAL A 9 -16.88 5.46 -14.35
N THR A 10 -18.18 5.16 -14.29
CA THR A 10 -18.87 4.87 -13.02
C THR A 10 -18.84 3.37 -12.74
N SER A 11 -18.43 2.99 -11.53
CA SER A 11 -18.48 1.61 -11.04
C SER A 11 -19.23 1.55 -9.71
N VAL A 12 -19.86 0.41 -9.44
CA VAL A 12 -20.53 0.14 -8.16
C VAL A 12 -19.54 -0.56 -7.24
N LEU A 13 -19.38 -0.03 -6.01
CA LEU A 13 -18.55 -0.68 -5.00
C LEU A 13 -19.24 -1.96 -4.49
N PRO A 14 -18.49 -3.04 -4.23
CA PRO A 14 -19.08 -4.26 -3.69
C PRO A 14 -19.67 -4.01 -2.31
N GLN A 15 -20.93 -4.41 -2.09
CA GLN A 15 -21.62 -4.26 -0.80
C GLN A 15 -21.19 -5.33 0.22
N GLN A 16 -20.64 -6.45 -0.23
CA GLN A 16 -20.21 -7.56 0.64
C GLN A 16 -18.80 -7.32 1.21
N ALA A 17 -18.65 -7.43 2.53
CA ALA A 17 -17.38 -7.26 3.23
C ALA A 17 -16.28 -8.24 2.78
N THR A 18 -16.66 -9.46 2.39
CA THR A 18 -15.77 -10.48 1.82
C THR A 18 -15.20 -10.05 0.47
N ALA A 19 -16.05 -9.50 -0.42
CA ALA A 19 -15.63 -9.00 -1.73
C ALA A 19 -14.68 -7.78 -1.62
N VAL A 20 -14.94 -6.86 -0.68
CA VAL A 20 -14.03 -5.74 -0.37
C VAL A 20 -12.66 -6.25 0.08
N THR A 21 -12.64 -7.23 0.99
CA THR A 21 -11.39 -7.80 1.53
C THR A 21 -10.61 -8.52 0.43
N ASN A 22 -11.27 -9.29 -0.43
CA ASN A 22 -10.65 -9.98 -1.56
C ASN A 22 -10.06 -9.00 -2.59
N GLN A 23 -10.79 -7.92 -2.91
CA GLN A 23 -10.30 -6.89 -3.82
C GLN A 23 -9.07 -6.16 -3.27
N ARG A 24 -9.13 -5.79 -1.98
CA ARG A 24 -8.00 -5.16 -1.27
C ARG A 24 -6.77 -6.08 -1.24
N THR A 25 -6.97 -7.35 -0.92
CA THR A 25 -5.92 -8.38 -0.93
C THR A 25 -5.26 -8.46 -2.31
N ARG A 26 -6.06 -8.52 -3.37
CA ARG A 26 -5.57 -8.54 -4.75
C ARG A 26 -4.74 -7.32 -5.11
N TRP A 27 -5.16 -6.12 -4.70
CA TRP A 27 -4.41 -4.88 -4.97
C TRP A 27 -3.06 -4.87 -4.26
N GLU A 28 -3.04 -5.28 -2.99
CA GLU A 28 -1.80 -5.35 -2.22
C GLU A 28 -0.84 -6.42 -2.75
N HIS A 29 -1.36 -7.61 -3.07
CA HIS A 29 -0.58 -8.70 -3.66
C HIS A 29 -0.03 -8.32 -5.04
N GLY A 30 -0.85 -7.66 -5.87
CA GLY A 30 -0.45 -7.15 -7.18
C GLY A 30 0.66 -6.10 -7.12
N HIS A 31 0.58 -5.18 -6.15
CA HIS A 31 1.63 -4.18 -5.92
C HIS A 31 2.95 -4.83 -5.50
N LEU A 32 2.92 -5.75 -4.52
CA LEU A 32 4.11 -6.46 -4.06
C LEU A 32 4.75 -7.31 -5.17
N GLN A 33 3.93 -7.97 -5.99
CA GLN A 33 4.40 -8.65 -7.19
C GLN A 33 5.08 -7.69 -8.17
N SER A 34 4.51 -6.50 -8.36
CA SER A 34 5.04 -5.49 -9.26
C SER A 34 6.40 -4.99 -8.78
N ILE A 35 6.55 -4.75 -7.48
CA ILE A 35 7.83 -4.42 -6.84
C ILE A 35 8.86 -5.52 -7.16
N GLY A 36 8.59 -6.76 -6.76
CA GLY A 36 9.55 -7.86 -6.92
C GLY A 36 9.90 -8.18 -8.38
N THR A 37 9.00 -7.90 -9.32
CA THR A 37 9.20 -8.22 -10.75
C THR A 37 9.85 -7.09 -11.53
N TYR A 38 9.43 -5.83 -11.31
CA TYR A 38 9.80 -4.71 -12.15
C TYR A 38 10.94 -3.87 -11.58
N VAL A 39 11.05 -3.71 -10.25
CA VAL A 39 12.17 -2.97 -9.63
C VAL A 39 13.54 -3.51 -10.10
N PRO A 40 13.86 -4.82 -10.02
CA PRO A 40 15.16 -5.30 -10.46
C PRO A 40 15.38 -5.08 -11.96
N LYS A 41 14.33 -5.24 -12.78
CA LYS A 41 14.41 -5.00 -14.23
C LYS A 41 14.67 -3.54 -14.55
N LEU A 42 14.01 -2.61 -13.84
CA LEU A 42 14.17 -1.17 -14.01
C LEU A 42 15.56 -0.71 -13.56
N LEU A 43 16.09 -1.24 -12.45
CA LEU A 43 17.44 -0.95 -12.00
C LEU A 43 18.49 -1.42 -13.03
N VAL A 44 18.38 -2.66 -13.51
CA VAL A 44 19.28 -3.18 -14.55
C VAL A 44 19.18 -2.37 -15.84
N ALA A 45 17.97 -2.01 -16.26
CA ALA A 45 17.76 -1.19 -17.45
C ALA A 45 18.30 0.23 -17.28
N SER A 46 18.14 0.84 -16.10
CA SER A 46 18.67 2.16 -15.77
C SER A 46 20.19 2.19 -15.89
N LEU A 47 20.89 1.17 -15.34
CA LEU A 47 22.34 1.07 -15.43
C LEU A 47 22.80 0.81 -16.88
N LYS A 48 22.17 -0.14 -17.58
CA LYS A 48 22.55 -0.49 -18.96
C LYS A 48 22.31 0.65 -19.95
N GLN A 49 21.22 1.39 -19.80
CA GLN A 49 20.83 2.47 -20.70
C GLN A 49 21.30 3.85 -20.22
N ARG A 50 21.88 3.93 -19.02
CA ARG A 50 22.30 5.16 -18.35
C ARG A 50 21.17 6.20 -18.23
N ARG A 51 19.95 5.71 -17.98
CA ARG A 51 18.72 6.52 -17.89
C ARG A 51 18.28 6.71 -16.46
N TRP A 52 18.37 7.94 -15.97
CA TRP A 52 17.96 8.33 -14.63
C TRP A 52 16.44 8.24 -14.42
N ASP A 53 15.64 8.46 -15.47
CA ASP A 53 14.18 8.33 -15.40
C ASP A 53 13.73 6.94 -14.90
N LEU A 54 14.43 5.89 -15.35
CA LEU A 54 14.13 4.51 -14.95
C LEU A 54 14.50 4.25 -13.49
N LEU A 55 15.52 4.93 -12.97
CA LEU A 55 15.92 4.86 -11.57
C LEU A 55 14.87 5.53 -10.69
N LEU A 56 14.40 6.72 -11.09
CA LEU A 56 13.32 7.43 -10.40
C LEU A 56 12.03 6.60 -10.38
N LEU A 57 11.67 5.97 -11.50
CA LEU A 57 10.50 5.09 -11.56
C LEU A 57 10.66 3.84 -10.68
N ALA A 58 11.86 3.25 -10.64
CA ALA A 58 12.14 2.13 -9.74
C ALA A 58 12.01 2.54 -8.27
N TRP A 59 12.51 3.72 -7.92
CA TRP A 59 12.44 4.26 -6.56
C TRP A 59 11.00 4.53 -6.13
N ASP A 60 10.20 5.15 -7.00
CA ASP A 60 8.77 5.40 -6.75
C ASP A 60 8.00 4.08 -6.55
N LEU A 61 8.26 3.09 -7.42
CA LEU A 61 7.63 1.78 -7.31
C LEU A 61 8.02 1.03 -6.04
N CYS A 62 9.25 1.23 -5.53
CA CYS A 62 9.74 0.57 -4.32
C CYS A 62 8.99 0.96 -3.05
N ILE A 63 8.25 2.07 -3.03
CA ILE A 63 7.55 2.53 -1.83
C ILE A 63 6.42 1.53 -1.51
N PRO A 64 6.53 0.75 -0.41
CA PRO A 64 5.52 -0.25 -0.09
C PRO A 64 4.25 0.42 0.45
N PRO A 65 3.12 -0.32 0.52
CA PRO A 65 1.92 0.18 1.18
C PRO A 65 2.25 0.64 2.61
N LEU A 66 1.68 1.75 3.04
CA LEU A 66 2.03 2.39 4.33
C LEU A 66 1.97 1.43 5.53
N SER A 67 0.98 0.54 5.57
CA SER A 67 0.88 -0.50 6.61
C SER A 67 2.07 -1.46 6.62
N LEU A 68 2.60 -1.82 5.46
CA LEU A 68 3.80 -2.66 5.36
C LEU A 68 5.05 -1.88 5.74
N MET A 69 5.15 -0.60 5.36
CA MET A 69 6.26 0.28 5.76
C MET A 69 6.36 0.38 7.29
N VAL A 70 5.24 0.63 7.97
CA VAL A 70 5.17 0.71 9.45
C VAL A 70 5.56 -0.63 10.08
N LEU A 71 5.09 -1.76 9.53
CA LEU A 71 5.42 -3.09 10.05
C LEU A 71 6.92 -3.39 9.94
N LEU A 72 7.53 -3.09 8.79
CA LEU A 72 8.98 -3.26 8.58
C LEU A 72 9.78 -2.38 9.53
N TRP A 73 9.36 -1.13 9.72
CA TRP A 73 9.99 -0.22 10.69
C TRP A 73 9.91 -0.77 12.12
N LEU A 74 8.75 -1.27 12.56
CA LEU A 74 8.60 -1.89 13.89
C LEU A 74 9.49 -3.12 14.08
N LEU A 75 9.58 -3.99 13.07
CA LEU A 75 10.45 -5.17 13.09
C LEU A 75 11.92 -4.77 13.16
N SER A 76 12.35 -3.80 12.36
CA SER A 76 13.71 -3.25 12.39
C SER A 76 14.02 -2.60 13.73
N LEU A 77 13.10 -1.80 14.28
CA LEU A 77 13.24 -1.19 15.59
C LEU A 77 13.43 -2.26 16.67
N GLY A 78 12.62 -3.32 16.68
CA GLY A 78 12.75 -4.43 17.62
C GLY A 78 14.11 -5.13 17.52
N GLY A 79 14.53 -5.50 16.31
CA GLY A 79 15.83 -6.15 16.08
C GLY A 79 17.02 -5.27 16.47
N ILE A 80 17.00 -3.98 16.11
CA ILE A 80 18.05 -3.03 16.46
C ILE A 80 18.06 -2.74 17.97
N SER A 81 16.90 -2.68 18.63
CA SER A 81 16.81 -2.50 20.08
C SER A 81 17.46 -3.66 20.84
N VAL A 82 17.26 -4.89 20.37
CA VAL A 82 17.92 -6.08 20.92
C VAL A 82 19.44 -5.98 20.71
N ALA A 83 19.91 -5.67 19.50
CA ALA A 83 21.34 -5.49 19.22
C ALA A 83 21.97 -4.37 20.08
N TYR A 84 21.25 -3.26 20.26
CA TYR A 84 21.65 -2.15 21.10
C TYR A 84 21.79 -2.54 22.57
N SER A 85 20.94 -3.45 23.06
CA SER A 85 21.02 -4.00 24.42
C SER A 85 22.30 -4.81 24.65
N PHE A 86 22.89 -5.35 23.58
CA PHE A 86 24.22 -5.99 23.59
C PHE A 86 25.37 -5.01 23.31
N GLY A 87 25.12 -3.70 23.26
CA GLY A 87 26.11 -2.67 22.98
C GLY A 87 26.49 -2.54 21.51
N ILE A 88 25.73 -3.14 20.59
CA ILE A 88 26.01 -3.13 19.15
C ILE A 88 25.10 -2.11 18.45
N GLY A 89 25.69 -1.27 17.59
CA GLY A 89 24.91 -0.50 16.62
C GLY A 89 24.15 0.71 17.17
N ALA A 90 24.74 1.48 18.10
CA ALA A 90 24.16 2.73 18.61
C ALA A 90 23.71 3.69 17.49
N VAL A 91 24.55 3.88 16.46
CA VAL A 91 24.20 4.72 15.30
C VAL A 91 22.96 4.19 14.56
N ALA A 92 22.83 2.88 14.42
CA ALA A 92 21.65 2.29 13.76
C ALA A 92 20.39 2.50 14.59
N PHE A 93 20.50 2.50 15.92
CA PHE A 93 19.41 2.79 16.85
C PHE A 93 18.94 4.24 16.72
N ASP A 94 19.86 5.21 16.69
CA ASP A 94 19.50 6.61 16.49
C ASP A 94 18.83 6.84 15.13
N LEU A 95 19.38 6.24 14.07
CA LEU A 95 18.81 6.35 12.72
C LEU A 95 17.39 5.77 12.63
N ILE A 96 17.13 4.62 13.23
CA ILE A 96 15.78 4.01 13.18
C ILE A 96 14.76 4.82 13.98
N LEU A 97 15.18 5.47 15.07
CA LEU A 97 14.34 6.39 15.84
C LEU A 97 14.02 7.66 15.05
N ILE A 98 15.03 8.28 14.41
CA ILE A 98 14.83 9.46 13.57
C ILE A 98 13.89 9.13 12.41
N ALA A 99 14.10 8.01 11.73
CA ALA A 99 13.24 7.56 10.64
C ALA A 99 11.78 7.36 11.10
N GLY A 100 11.59 6.77 12.28
CA GLY A 100 10.28 6.62 12.91
C GLY A 100 9.61 7.95 13.24
N GLY A 101 10.38 8.89 13.79
CA GLY A 101 9.90 10.25 14.08
C GLY A 101 9.42 10.97 12.82
N ILE A 102 10.19 10.91 11.73
CA ILE A 102 9.81 11.49 10.43
C ILE A 102 8.54 10.84 9.89
N LEU A 103 8.44 9.51 9.96
CA LEU A 103 7.25 8.77 9.51
C LEU A 103 6.00 9.17 10.29
N CYS A 104 6.08 9.18 11.62
CA CYS A 104 4.98 9.62 12.49
C CYS A 104 4.57 11.06 12.22
N MET A 105 5.55 11.96 12.07
CA MET A 105 5.29 13.36 11.75
C MET A 105 4.58 13.51 10.40
N ALA A 106 5.02 12.79 9.36
CA ALA A 106 4.38 12.81 8.05
C ALA A 106 2.92 12.32 8.10
N ILE A 107 2.65 11.24 8.84
CA ILE A 107 1.29 10.71 9.02
C ILE A 107 0.40 11.73 9.74
N LEU A 108 0.88 12.31 10.85
CA LEU A 108 0.13 13.29 11.62
C LEU A 108 -0.14 14.57 10.83
N LEU A 109 0.84 15.05 10.05
CA LEU A 109 0.67 16.20 9.17
C LEU A 109 -0.36 15.94 8.06
N ALA A 110 -0.32 14.76 7.44
CA ALA A 110 -1.29 14.36 6.43
C ALA A 110 -2.71 14.27 7.02
N TRP A 111 -2.83 13.67 8.19
CA TRP A 111 -4.10 13.60 8.92
C TRP A 111 -4.62 14.99 9.30
N TYR A 112 -3.77 15.86 9.84
CA TYR A 112 -4.15 17.22 10.23
C TYR A 112 -4.64 18.06 9.05
N ARG A 113 -4.02 17.94 7.87
CA ARG A 113 -4.38 18.76 6.70
C ARG A 113 -5.62 18.29 5.95
N ILE A 114 -5.83 16.98 5.84
CA ILE A 114 -6.85 16.41 4.92
C ILE A 114 -7.71 15.37 5.62
N GLY A 115 -7.14 14.58 6.54
CA GLY A 115 -7.79 13.40 7.10
C GLY A 115 -8.82 13.65 8.19
N GLN A 116 -8.96 14.86 8.73
CA GLN A 116 -9.87 15.14 9.84
C GLN A 116 -11.35 14.94 9.50
N GLN A 117 -11.75 15.10 8.24
CA GLN A 117 -13.14 14.94 7.80
C GLN A 117 -13.55 13.47 7.67
N ASP A 118 -12.61 12.60 7.24
CA ASP A 118 -12.87 11.19 6.96
C ASP A 118 -12.46 10.25 8.10
N LEU A 119 -11.55 10.69 8.99
CA LEU A 119 -10.97 9.87 10.05
C LEU A 119 -10.94 10.64 11.38
N PRO A 120 -11.93 10.48 12.28
CA PRO A 120 -11.91 11.11 13.59
C PRO A 120 -10.72 10.60 14.43
N LEU A 121 -10.28 11.40 15.40
CA LEU A 121 -9.12 11.08 16.25
C LEU A 121 -9.25 9.72 16.97
N GLN A 122 -10.49 9.31 17.30
CA GLN A 122 -10.77 8.03 17.95
C GLN A 122 -10.39 6.83 17.06
N ASP A 123 -10.61 6.94 15.74
CA ASP A 123 -10.24 5.92 14.78
C ASP A 123 -8.71 5.88 14.55
N LEU A 124 -8.02 7.00 14.78
CA LEU A 124 -6.55 7.05 14.76
C LEU A 124 -5.94 6.14 15.82
N LEU A 125 -6.58 5.99 16.98
CA LEU A 125 -6.15 5.08 18.05
C LEU A 125 -6.34 3.60 17.68
N LEU A 126 -7.20 3.30 16.69
CA LEU A 126 -7.41 1.95 16.17
C LEU A 126 -6.40 1.58 15.06
N VAL A 127 -5.64 2.55 14.53
CA VAL A 127 -4.64 2.33 13.47
C VAL A 127 -3.61 1.26 13.83
N PRO A 128 -3.04 1.20 15.06
CA PRO A 128 -2.12 0.12 15.43
C PRO A 128 -2.76 -1.28 15.32
N PHE A 129 -3.99 -1.44 15.79
CA PHE A 129 -4.74 -2.70 15.67
C PHE A 129 -5.05 -3.04 14.22
N TYR A 130 -5.40 -2.04 13.40
CA TYR A 130 -5.62 -2.22 11.96
C TYR A 130 -4.36 -2.71 11.23
N VAL A 131 -3.18 -2.15 11.55
CA VAL A 131 -1.90 -2.59 10.98
C VAL A 131 -1.57 -4.01 11.42
N LEU A 132 -1.81 -4.38 12.69
CA LEU A 132 -1.60 -5.74 13.17
C LEU A 132 -2.53 -6.75 12.47
N ASN A 133 -3.80 -6.39 12.24
CA ASN A 133 -4.74 -7.23 11.51
C ASN A 133 -4.35 -7.46 10.04
N LYS A 134 -3.45 -6.65 9.48
CA LYS A 134 -2.88 -6.84 8.13
C LYS A 134 -1.72 -7.83 8.09
N VAL A 135 -1.09 -8.15 9.22
CA VAL A 135 0.02 -9.11 9.31
C VAL A 135 -0.31 -10.48 8.66
N PRO A 136 -1.45 -11.13 8.94
CA PRO A 136 -1.78 -12.41 8.30
C PRO A 136 -1.96 -12.29 6.78
N LEU A 137 -2.36 -11.14 6.25
CA LEU A 137 -2.47 -10.88 4.81
C LEU A 137 -1.10 -10.84 4.14
N TYR A 138 -0.11 -10.19 4.77
CA TYR A 138 1.27 -10.17 4.27
C TYR A 138 1.98 -11.53 4.44
N LEU A 139 1.73 -12.25 5.53
CA LEU A 139 2.23 -13.62 5.71
C LEU A 139 1.62 -14.60 4.69
N ARG A 140 0.34 -14.43 4.35
CA ARG A 140 -0.30 -15.17 3.26
C ARG A 140 0.28 -14.84 1.90
N PHE A 141 0.69 -13.60 1.63
CA PHE A 141 1.40 -13.29 0.37
C PHE A 141 2.70 -14.09 0.22
N ILE A 142 3.46 -14.25 1.31
CA ILE A 142 4.73 -14.99 1.31
C ILE A 142 4.50 -16.50 1.13
N THR A 143 3.43 -17.05 1.70
CA THR A 143 3.17 -18.50 1.72
C THR A 143 2.24 -19.00 0.61
N HIS A 144 1.25 -18.19 0.23
CA HIS A 144 0.18 -18.51 -0.72
C HIS A 144 -0.11 -17.28 -1.59
N ARG A 145 0.80 -16.99 -2.51
CA ARG A 145 0.59 -15.93 -3.49
C ARG A 145 -0.70 -16.21 -4.26
N GLN A 146 -1.73 -15.38 -4.09
CA GLN A 146 -2.97 -15.46 -4.87
C GLN A 146 -2.63 -15.27 -6.36
N GLN A 147 -2.60 -16.37 -7.10
CA GLN A 147 -2.41 -16.40 -8.56
C GLN A 147 -3.73 -16.61 -9.30
N SER A 148 -4.80 -17.04 -8.62
CA SER A 148 -6.11 -17.27 -9.23
C SER A 148 -6.88 -15.95 -9.41
N TRP A 149 -7.21 -15.64 -10.67
CA TRP A 149 -8.18 -14.60 -10.97
C TRP A 149 -9.59 -15.09 -10.63
N GLU A 150 -9.98 -14.93 -9.37
CA GLU A 150 -11.36 -15.17 -8.94
C GLU A 150 -12.25 -14.01 -9.37
N ARG A 151 -13.18 -14.29 -10.28
CA ARG A 151 -14.15 -13.30 -10.76
C ARG A 151 -15.00 -12.86 -9.57
N THR A 152 -14.92 -11.59 -9.19
CA THR A 152 -15.77 -11.01 -8.15
C THR A 152 -17.22 -11.17 -8.61
N GLU A 153 -18.03 -11.88 -7.83
CA GLU A 153 -19.47 -11.99 -8.10
C GLU A 153 -20.05 -10.57 -8.12
N ARG A 154 -20.69 -10.22 -9.24
CA ARG A 154 -21.46 -8.98 -9.34
C ARG A 154 -22.87 -9.33 -8.94
N ASP A 155 -23.43 -8.52 -8.05
CA ASP A 155 -24.83 -8.62 -7.71
C ASP A 155 -25.64 -8.59 -9.02
N SER A 156 -26.50 -9.58 -9.23
CA SER A 156 -27.34 -9.75 -10.42
C SER A 156 -28.52 -8.77 -10.40
N GLY A 157 -28.26 -7.53 -10.01
CA GLY A 157 -29.19 -6.41 -10.07
C GLY A 157 -29.21 -5.82 -11.46
N THR A 158 -29.92 -6.47 -12.38
CA THR A 158 -30.36 -5.84 -13.63
C THR A 158 -31.20 -4.61 -13.28
N THR A 159 -30.61 -3.43 -13.30
CA THR A 159 -31.34 -2.19 -13.55
C THR A 159 -30.63 -1.50 -14.70
N VAL A 160 -31.03 -1.91 -15.90
CA VAL A 160 -30.73 -1.17 -17.12
C VAL A 160 -31.39 0.20 -16.93
N VAL A 161 -30.62 1.22 -16.56
CA VAL A 161 -31.09 2.60 -16.62
C VAL A 161 -31.27 2.90 -18.10
N SER A 162 -32.50 2.75 -18.60
CA SER A 162 -32.91 3.20 -19.91
C SER A 162 -32.69 4.71 -19.96
N ILE A 163 -31.64 5.12 -20.66
CA ILE A 163 -31.41 6.52 -20.98
C ILE A 163 -32.51 6.91 -21.96
N SER A 164 -33.63 7.44 -21.45
CA SER A 164 -34.69 8.00 -22.27
C SER A 164 -34.15 9.25 -22.93
N SER A 165 -33.83 9.12 -24.22
CA SER A 165 -33.60 10.24 -25.13
C SER A 165 -34.86 11.09 -25.17
N LYS A 166 -34.85 12.22 -24.47
CA LYS A 166 -35.81 13.30 -24.70
C LYS A 166 -35.22 14.22 -25.77
N ASN A 167 -35.89 14.21 -26.93
CA ASN A 167 -35.81 15.25 -27.97
C ASN A 167 -36.03 16.64 -27.38
#